data_AF-A0A6V7TH69-F1
#
_entry.id   AF-A0A6V7TH69-F1
#
_cell.length_a   1.000
_cell.length_b   1.000
_cell.length_c   1.000
_cell.angle_alpha   90.00
_cell.angle_beta   90.00
_cell.angle_gamma   90.00
#
_symmetry.space_group_name_H-M   'P 1'
#
loop_
_entity.id
_entity.type
_entity.pdbx_description
1 polymer ?
#
loop_
_entity_poly.entity_id
_entity_poly.type
_entity_poly.pdbx_seq_one_letter_code
_entity_poly.pdbx_strand_id
1 'polypeptide(L)'
;MNLFKNKKDIDDDDFQANFVLPPGDKVKGEKLFKKHCKQCHSIAPDNSQSNSGFTSWGPSLFNVYNRTAGMSKGNSPFQVSPDMETSGIIWNDVNLMRYMRNPRQFVEANIGMNFKGIANFQDRVDIVHYLKTLTYDDPYGQEIIKKHSNKSK
;
A
#
# COMPACT_ATOMS: atom_id res chain seq x y z
N MET A 1 -43.21 -8.73 11.10
CA MET A 1 -41.84 -9.20 11.37
C MET A 1 -40.92 -8.00 11.30
N ASN A 2 -40.57 -7.45 12.46
CA ASN A 2 -39.58 -6.37 12.58
C ASN A 2 -38.18 -6.98 12.44
N LEU A 3 -37.46 -6.62 11.39
CA LEU A 3 -36.01 -6.80 11.31
C LEU A 3 -35.40 -5.46 10.92
N PHE A 4 -35.48 -4.51 11.85
CA PHE A 4 -34.50 -3.44 11.95
C PHE A 4 -33.15 -4.12 12.14
N LYS A 5 -32.41 -4.33 11.04
CA LYS A 5 -30.99 -4.67 11.13
C LYS A 5 -30.33 -3.57 11.94
N ASN A 6 -29.71 -3.96 13.05
CA ASN A 6 -28.99 -3.06 13.93
C ASN A 6 -28.00 -2.23 13.11
N LYS A 7 -27.92 -0.94 13.40
CA LYS A 7 -27.02 0.06 12.79
C LYS A 7 -25.52 -0.23 13.02
N LYS A 8 -25.18 -1.44 13.49
CA LYS A 8 -23.85 -1.88 13.93
C LYS A 8 -23.16 -2.83 12.94
N ASP A 9 -23.85 -3.21 11.85
CA ASP A 9 -23.36 -4.19 10.86
C ASP A 9 -23.28 -3.59 9.44
N ILE A 10 -23.12 -2.27 9.31
CA ILE A 10 -22.53 -1.73 8.07
C ILE A 10 -21.04 -2.01 8.23
N ASP A 11 -20.55 -3.09 7.62
CA ASP A 11 -19.13 -3.40 7.59
C ASP A 11 -18.38 -2.15 7.11
N ASP A 12 -17.35 -1.73 7.84
CA ASP A 12 -16.45 -0.62 7.47
C ASP A 12 -15.77 -0.80 6.07
N ASP A 13 -16.03 -1.94 5.42
CA ASP A 13 -15.49 -2.39 4.15
C ASP A 13 -16.50 -2.33 2.98
N ASP A 14 -17.76 -1.89 3.21
CA ASP A 14 -18.72 -1.53 2.13
C ASP A 14 -18.35 -0.18 1.50
N PHE A 15 -17.19 -0.14 0.84
CA PHE A 15 -16.74 1.00 0.06
C PHE A 15 -17.68 1.20 -1.12
N GLN A 16 -18.69 2.05 -0.93
CA GLN A 16 -19.63 2.47 -1.96
C GLN A 16 -18.90 3.19 -3.11
N ALA A 17 -19.57 3.31 -4.26
CA ALA A 17 -19.03 3.92 -5.47
C ALA A 17 -18.51 5.37 -5.28
N ASN A 18 -18.89 6.02 -4.18
CA ASN A 18 -18.50 7.38 -3.80
C ASN A 18 -17.59 7.42 -2.56
N PHE A 19 -16.85 6.35 -2.25
CA PHE A 19 -15.94 6.37 -1.11
C PHE A 19 -14.95 7.54 -1.21
N VAL A 20 -14.92 8.33 -0.14
CA VAL A 20 -13.93 9.40 0.06
C VAL A 20 -13.04 8.97 1.22
N LEU A 21 -11.74 8.93 0.98
CA LEU A 21 -10.76 8.64 2.02
C LEU A 21 -10.92 9.67 3.17
N PRO A 22 -11.20 9.23 4.40
CA PRO A 22 -11.32 10.15 5.52
C PRO A 22 -10.02 10.90 5.79
N PRO A 23 -10.06 11.99 6.58
CA PRO A 23 -8.84 12.64 7.06
C PRO A 23 -7.91 11.64 7.76
N GLY A 24 -6.61 11.79 7.54
CA GLY A 24 -5.60 10.94 8.16
C GLY A 24 -4.31 11.69 8.45
N ASP A 25 -3.44 11.04 9.22
CA ASP A 25 -2.19 11.59 9.70
C ASP A 25 -1.02 10.86 9.05
N LYS A 26 -0.35 11.52 8.09
CA LYS A 26 0.82 10.96 7.40
C LYS A 26 1.99 10.63 8.32
N VAL A 27 2.14 11.30 9.46
CA VAL A 27 3.22 11.03 10.43
C VAL A 27 2.94 9.74 11.19
N LYS A 28 1.68 9.50 11.57
CA LYS A 28 1.24 8.19 12.08
C LYS A 28 1.34 7.12 10.99
N GLY A 29 0.92 7.44 9.77
CA GLY A 29 1.04 6.59 8.59
C GLY A 29 2.45 6.11 8.35
N GLU A 30 3.46 6.99 8.46
CA GLU A 30 4.87 6.60 8.34
C GLU A 30 5.28 5.60 9.42
N LYS A 31 4.85 5.79 10.67
CA LYS A 31 5.16 4.87 11.78
C LYS A 31 4.51 3.51 11.55
N LEU A 32 3.26 3.49 11.11
CA LEU A 32 2.53 2.28 10.77
C LEU A 32 3.15 1.57 9.57
N PHE A 33 3.57 2.30 8.53
CA PHE A 33 4.32 1.76 7.40
C PHE A 33 5.62 1.08 7.85
N LYS A 34 6.39 1.73 8.75
CA LYS A 34 7.61 1.14 9.32
C LYS A 34 7.32 -0.19 10.04
N LYS A 35 6.19 -0.26 10.74
CA LYS A 35 5.76 -1.45 11.49
C LYS A 35 5.25 -2.57 10.58
N HIS A 36 4.49 -2.25 9.54
CA HIS A 36 3.73 -3.25 8.77
C HIS A 36 4.30 -3.54 7.38
N CYS A 37 5.00 -2.59 6.76
CA CYS A 37 5.34 -2.64 5.33
C CYS A 37 6.85 -2.64 5.07
N LYS A 38 7.61 -1.86 5.84
CA LYS A 38 9.05 -1.60 5.60
C LYS A 38 9.93 -2.86 5.65
N GLN A 39 9.47 -3.91 6.32
CA GLN A 39 10.21 -5.18 6.36
C GLN A 39 10.41 -5.75 4.94
N CYS A 40 9.39 -5.66 4.10
CA CYS A 40 9.39 -6.25 2.75
C CYS A 40 9.51 -5.18 1.65
N HIS A 41 9.00 -3.97 1.89
CA HIS A 41 8.94 -2.90 0.89
C HIS A 41 9.92 -1.77 1.17
N SER A 42 10.62 -1.32 0.13
CA SER A 42 11.34 -0.05 0.16
C SER A 42 10.42 1.12 -0.21
N ILE A 43 10.97 2.33 -0.05
CA ILE A 43 10.41 3.59 -0.56
C ILE A 43 11.42 4.27 -1.50
N ALA A 44 12.29 3.49 -2.13
CA ALA A 44 13.37 4.02 -2.93
C ALA A 44 12.83 4.52 -4.29
N PRO A 45 13.16 5.75 -4.70
CA PRO A 45 12.64 6.36 -5.93
C PRO A 45 13.24 5.76 -7.22
N ASP A 46 14.34 5.02 -7.12
CA ASP A 46 14.94 4.24 -8.22
C ASP A 46 14.36 2.81 -8.31
N ASN A 47 13.31 2.52 -7.53
CA ASN A 47 12.70 1.20 -7.39
C ASN A 47 13.64 0.11 -6.87
N SER A 48 14.78 0.48 -6.27
CA SER A 48 15.62 -0.48 -5.56
C SER A 48 14.84 -1.13 -4.42
N GLN A 49 15.03 -2.43 -4.23
CA GLN A 49 14.32 -3.18 -3.20
C GLN A 49 14.86 -2.86 -1.81
N SER A 50 14.11 -3.29 -0.79
CA SER A 50 14.67 -3.35 0.56
C SER A 50 15.79 -4.40 0.57
N ASN A 51 16.83 -4.18 1.39
CA ASN A 51 17.94 -5.12 1.61
C ASN A 51 18.04 -5.54 3.09
N SER A 52 16.93 -5.50 3.84
CA SER A 52 16.83 -5.87 5.28
C SER A 52 17.13 -7.34 5.65
N GLY A 53 17.76 -8.15 4.79
CA GLY A 53 18.11 -9.56 5.04
C GLY A 53 16.95 -10.58 5.10
N PHE A 54 15.72 -10.25 4.71
CA PHE A 54 14.58 -11.19 4.69
C PHE A 54 14.52 -12.01 3.39
N THR A 55 13.93 -13.20 3.44
CA THR A 55 13.83 -14.13 2.29
C THR A 55 12.80 -13.71 1.24
N SER A 56 11.92 -12.75 1.53
CA SER A 56 10.92 -12.24 0.59
C SER A 56 10.94 -10.73 0.51
N TRP A 57 11.01 -10.23 -0.72
CA TRP A 57 11.12 -8.81 -1.05
C TRP A 57 9.91 -8.36 -1.85
N GLY A 58 9.30 -7.25 -1.42
CA GLY A 58 8.27 -6.56 -2.17
C GLY A 58 8.87 -5.44 -3.03
N PRO A 59 8.17 -5.00 -4.08
CA PRO A 59 8.60 -3.86 -4.89
C PRO A 59 8.64 -2.57 -4.05
N SER A 60 9.39 -1.57 -4.51
CA SER A 60 9.30 -0.21 -3.95
C SER A 60 7.87 0.31 -4.03
N LEU A 61 7.45 0.94 -2.93
CA LEU A 61 6.16 1.63 -2.83
C LEU A 61 6.28 3.13 -3.11
N PHE A 62 7.46 3.61 -3.53
CA PHE A 62 7.56 4.95 -4.09
C PHE A 62 6.73 5.05 -5.37
N ASN A 63 5.94 6.11 -5.47
CA ASN A 63 5.02 6.40 -6.55
C ASN A 63 4.00 5.27 -6.81
N VAL A 64 3.53 4.62 -5.73
CA VAL A 64 2.54 3.53 -5.82
C VAL A 64 1.11 4.05 -6.01
N TYR A 65 0.78 5.22 -5.48
CA TYR A 65 -0.57 5.77 -5.61
C TYR A 65 -0.92 6.05 -7.08
N ASN A 66 -2.09 5.60 -7.53
CA ASN A 66 -2.54 5.58 -8.93
C ASN A 66 -1.69 4.75 -9.89
N ARG A 67 -0.71 3.97 -9.41
CA ARG A 67 0.03 3.00 -10.24
C ARG A 67 -0.85 1.77 -10.49
N THR A 68 -0.81 1.25 -11.72
CA THR A 68 -1.38 -0.07 -12.02
C THR A 68 -0.60 -1.15 -11.28
N ALA A 69 -1.31 -2.12 -10.72
CA ALA A 69 -0.69 -3.22 -10.03
C ALA A 69 0.15 -4.09 -10.98
N GLY A 70 1.17 -4.74 -10.43
CA GLY A 70 2.17 -5.48 -11.20
C GLY A 70 3.15 -4.64 -12.05
N MET A 71 2.86 -3.36 -12.29
CA MET A 71 3.74 -2.48 -13.06
C MET A 71 4.81 -1.81 -12.19
N SER A 72 5.76 -2.59 -11.66
CA SER A 72 6.95 -2.03 -11.01
C SER A 72 8.03 -1.72 -12.06
N LYS A 73 8.43 -0.45 -12.19
CA LYS A 73 9.52 -0.05 -13.09
C LYS A 73 10.87 -0.33 -12.41
N GLY A 74 11.39 -1.55 -12.47
CA GLY A 74 12.72 -1.82 -11.90
C GLY A 74 13.21 -3.26 -12.06
N ASN A 75 14.51 -3.45 -11.84
CA ASN A 75 15.22 -4.74 -11.93
C ASN A 75 14.96 -5.63 -10.70
N SER A 76 13.69 -5.85 -10.36
CA SER A 76 13.30 -6.75 -9.29
C SER A 76 13.72 -8.18 -9.62
N PRO A 77 14.61 -8.86 -8.87
CA PRO A 77 14.87 -10.29 -9.06
C PRO A 77 13.66 -11.16 -8.69
N PHE A 78 12.67 -10.60 -7.99
CA PHE A 78 11.42 -11.27 -7.63
C PHE A 78 10.34 -10.90 -8.62
N GLN A 79 9.78 -11.92 -9.27
CA GLN A 79 8.67 -11.74 -10.19
C GLN A 79 7.43 -11.27 -9.41
N VAL A 80 6.75 -10.25 -9.93
CA VAL A 80 5.38 -9.97 -9.50
C VAL A 80 4.55 -11.21 -9.85
N SER A 81 3.60 -11.59 -8.99
CA SER A 81 2.72 -12.70 -9.34
C SER A 81 1.94 -12.37 -10.63
N PRO A 82 1.80 -13.32 -11.59
CA PRO A 82 1.09 -13.09 -12.85
C PRO A 82 -0.33 -12.54 -12.67
N ASP A 83 -1.00 -12.95 -11.59
CA ASP A 83 -2.34 -12.46 -11.23
C ASP A 83 -2.34 -10.96 -10.95
N MET A 84 -1.28 -10.41 -10.37
CA MET A 84 -1.19 -8.97 -10.10
C MET A 84 -0.92 -8.16 -11.37
N GLU A 85 -0.14 -8.71 -12.31
CA GLU A 85 0.13 -8.07 -13.59
C GLU A 85 -1.12 -8.00 -14.48
N THR A 86 -1.96 -9.03 -14.43
CA THR A 86 -3.18 -9.12 -15.24
C THR A 86 -4.44 -8.59 -14.54
N SER A 87 -4.35 -8.26 -13.25
CA SER A 87 -5.50 -7.85 -12.42
C SER A 87 -6.24 -6.58 -12.88
N GLY A 88 -5.57 -5.68 -13.62
CA GLY A 88 -6.12 -4.36 -13.95
C GLY A 88 -6.34 -3.44 -12.74
N ILE A 89 -5.88 -3.83 -11.54
CA ILE A 89 -6.04 -3.04 -10.31
C ILE A 89 -5.26 -1.72 -10.44
N ILE A 90 -5.90 -0.62 -10.10
CA ILE A 90 -5.26 0.69 -9.92
C ILE A 90 -5.18 0.96 -8.41
N TRP A 91 -4.00 1.30 -7.90
CA TRP A 91 -3.80 1.59 -6.47
C TRP A 91 -4.33 2.97 -6.07
N ASN A 92 -5.66 3.09 -5.99
CA ASN A 92 -6.38 4.25 -5.48
C ASN A 92 -6.78 4.05 -4.00
N ASP A 93 -7.50 5.04 -3.43
CA ASP A 93 -7.93 5.01 -2.02
C ASP A 93 -8.69 3.73 -1.67
N VAL A 94 -9.71 3.34 -2.46
CA VAL A 94 -10.53 2.15 -2.21
C VAL A 94 -9.70 0.87 -2.26
N ASN A 95 -8.92 0.69 -3.32
CA ASN A 95 -8.17 -0.54 -3.55
C ASN A 95 -7.05 -0.71 -2.52
N LEU A 96 -6.38 0.37 -2.11
CA LEU A 96 -5.39 0.31 -1.04
C LEU A 96 -6.03 -0.03 0.31
N MET A 97 -7.18 0.57 0.63
CA MET A 97 -7.92 0.28 1.87
C MET A 97 -8.37 -1.18 1.94
N ARG A 98 -8.89 -1.74 0.84
CA ARG A 98 -9.29 -3.15 0.74
C ARG A 98 -8.10 -4.10 0.77
N TYR A 99 -7.08 -3.82 -0.04
CA TYR A 99 -5.89 -4.67 -0.12
C TYR A 99 -5.16 -4.74 1.22
N MET A 100 -4.99 -3.62 1.93
CA MET A 100 -4.35 -3.63 3.25
C MET A 100 -5.17 -4.35 4.32
N ARG A 101 -6.50 -4.47 4.17
CA ARG A 101 -7.35 -5.23 5.09
C ARG A 101 -7.13 -6.73 4.95
N ASN A 102 -7.12 -7.24 3.71
CA ASN A 102 -6.86 -8.64 3.43
C ASN A 102 -6.35 -8.83 1.99
N PRO A 103 -5.03 -8.86 1.76
CA PRO A 103 -4.45 -8.91 0.42
C PRO A 103 -4.90 -10.13 -0.41
N ARG A 104 -4.91 -11.31 0.20
CA ARG A 104 -5.26 -12.57 -0.49
C ARG A 104 -6.73 -12.61 -0.88
N GLN A 105 -7.61 -12.12 -0.02
CA GLN A 105 -9.04 -12.05 -0.32
C GLN A 105 -9.32 -11.01 -1.40
N PHE A 106 -8.64 -9.86 -1.38
CA PHE A 106 -8.86 -8.81 -2.37
C PHE A 106 -8.47 -9.24 -3.78
N VAL A 107 -7.35 -9.96 -3.93
CA VAL A 107 -6.86 -10.41 -5.25
C VAL A 107 -7.55 -11.71 -5.68
N GLU A 108 -8.17 -12.44 -4.75
CA GLU A 108 -8.76 -13.77 -4.97
C GLU A 108 -7.76 -14.79 -5.53
N ALA A 109 -6.46 -14.58 -5.30
CA ALA A 109 -5.37 -15.40 -5.81
C ALA A 109 -4.21 -15.54 -4.83
N ASN A 110 -3.30 -16.48 -5.13
CA ASN A 110 -2.07 -16.67 -4.37
C ASN A 110 -1.03 -15.62 -4.76
N ILE A 111 -0.95 -14.56 -3.97
CA ILE A 111 0.07 -13.51 -4.12
C ILE A 111 1.28 -13.78 -3.22
N GLY A 112 2.47 -13.35 -3.67
CA GLY A 112 3.72 -13.50 -2.92
C GLY A 112 3.80 -12.70 -1.62
N MET A 113 2.87 -11.78 -1.38
CA MET A 113 2.79 -10.98 -0.15
C MET A 113 2.20 -11.81 1.00
N ASN A 114 3.07 -12.35 1.86
CA ASN A 114 2.64 -13.04 3.09
C ASN A 114 2.26 -12.05 4.20
N PHE A 115 1.08 -11.44 4.08
CA PHE A 115 0.58 -10.44 5.02
C PHE A 115 -0.84 -10.75 5.49
N LYS A 116 -1.05 -10.74 6.81
CA LYS A 116 -2.37 -11.01 7.42
C LYS A 116 -3.38 -9.87 7.24
N GLY A 117 -2.92 -8.66 6.95
CA GLY A 117 -3.76 -7.47 6.87
C GLY A 117 -3.76 -6.61 8.14
N ILE A 118 -4.34 -5.42 8.02
CA ILE A 118 -4.46 -4.39 9.07
C ILE A 118 -5.93 -4.23 9.39
N ALA A 119 -6.35 -4.67 10.57
CA ALA A 119 -7.77 -4.68 10.92
C ALA A 119 -8.33 -3.27 11.19
N ASN A 120 -7.56 -2.43 11.89
CA ASN A 120 -7.98 -1.08 12.24
C ASN A 120 -8.15 -0.22 10.97
N PHE A 121 -9.33 0.38 10.80
CA PHE A 121 -9.67 1.19 9.64
C PHE A 121 -8.82 2.47 9.57
N GLN A 122 -8.69 3.21 10.68
CA GLN A 122 -7.93 4.46 10.70
C GLN A 122 -6.43 4.22 10.46
N ASP A 123 -5.87 3.10 10.93
CA ASP A 123 -4.49 2.75 10.63
C ASP A 123 -4.27 2.60 9.11
N ARG A 124 -5.22 1.99 8.40
CA ARG A 124 -5.17 1.91 6.92
C ARG A 124 -5.29 3.30 6.30
N VAL A 125 -6.20 4.15 6.77
CA VAL A 125 -6.36 5.54 6.30
C VAL A 125 -5.05 6.31 6.43
N ASP A 126 -4.43 6.29 7.61
CA ASP A 126 -3.17 6.99 7.88
C ASP A 126 -2.04 6.48 6.97
N ILE A 127 -1.96 5.17 6.74
CA ILE A 127 -1.01 4.59 5.78
C ILE A 127 -1.28 5.08 4.36
N VAL A 128 -2.53 5.11 3.89
CA VAL A 128 -2.85 5.63 2.53
C VAL A 128 -2.41 7.09 2.40
N HIS A 129 -2.68 7.93 3.40
CA HIS A 129 -2.21 9.32 3.39
C HIS A 129 -0.69 9.43 3.34
N TYR A 130 0.04 8.56 4.04
CA TYR A 130 1.49 8.48 3.91
C TYR A 130 1.95 8.02 2.52
N LEU A 131 1.32 6.99 1.94
CA LEU A 131 1.67 6.52 0.59
C LEU A 131 1.45 7.60 -0.48
N LYS A 132 0.44 8.45 -0.31
CA LYS A 132 0.16 9.59 -1.21
C LYS A 132 1.26 10.65 -1.18
N THR A 133 2.10 10.71 -0.14
CA THR A 133 3.25 11.61 -0.07
C THR A 133 4.52 11.01 -0.67
N LEU A 134 4.51 9.74 -1.07
CA LEU A 134 5.67 9.07 -1.65
C LEU A 134 5.70 9.28 -3.16
N THR A 135 5.78 10.52 -3.63
CA THR A 135 5.74 10.84 -5.06
C THR A 135 6.86 11.81 -5.45
N TYR A 136 7.08 12.00 -6.75
CA TYR A 136 8.09 12.94 -7.25
C TYR A 136 7.66 14.41 -7.10
N ASP A 137 6.41 14.71 -6.79
CA ASP A 137 5.87 16.06 -6.71
C ASP A 137 5.53 16.50 -5.28
N ASP A 138 5.38 15.56 -4.34
CA ASP A 138 5.16 15.88 -2.92
C ASP A 138 6.46 16.34 -2.23
N PRO A 139 6.44 17.40 -1.40
CA PRO A 139 7.62 17.86 -0.66
C PRO A 139 8.30 16.78 0.20
N TYR A 140 7.53 15.88 0.83
CA TYR A 140 8.07 14.77 1.61
C TYR A 140 8.75 13.74 0.71
N GLY A 141 8.15 13.42 -0.44
CA GLY A 141 8.77 12.58 -1.46
C GLY A 141 10.10 13.16 -1.98
N GLN A 142 10.17 14.48 -2.17
CA GLN A 142 11.40 15.20 -2.52
C GLN A 142 12.50 15.07 -1.46
N GLU A 143 12.15 15.06 -0.17
CA GLU A 143 13.13 14.76 0.89
C GLU A 143 13.68 13.33 0.80
N ILE A 144 12.83 12.36 0.48
CA ILE A 144 13.26 10.97 0.27
C ILE A 144 14.22 10.89 -0.91
N ILE A 145 13.91 11.55 -2.02
CA ILE A 145 14.79 11.58 -3.22
C ILE A 145 16.16 12.15 -2.88
N LYS A 146 16.22 13.27 -2.14
CA LYS A 146 17.49 13.88 -1.69
C LYS A 146 18.28 12.93 -0.79
N LYS A 147 17.61 12.31 0.19
CA LYS A 147 18.24 11.34 1.12
C LYS A 147 18.77 10.10 0.38
N HIS A 148 18.04 9.63 -0.63
CA HIS A 148 18.45 8.48 -1.46
C HIS A 148 19.67 8.83 -2.32
N SER A 149 19.64 9.95 -3.03
CA SER A 149 20.73 10.40 -3.91
C SER A 149 22.05 10.62 -3.15
N ASN A 150 21.99 10.97 -1.87
CA ASN A 150 23.16 11.16 -1.03
C ASN A 150 23.75 9.85 -0.48
N LYS A 151 23.01 8.74 -0.51
CA LYS A 151 23.50 7.41 -0.11
C LYS A 151 24.15 6.63 -1.23
N SER A 152 23.90 7.02 -2.48
CA SER A 152 24.46 6.40 -3.68
C SER A 152 25.79 7.03 -4.12
N LYS A 153 26.30 8.03 -3.37
CA LYS A 153 27.63 8.62 -3.50
C LYS A 153 28.52 8.10 -2.38
#